data_AF-A0A841VDU8-F1
#
_entry.id   AF-A0A841VDU8-F1
#
_cell.length_a   1.000
_cell.length_b   1.000
_cell.length_c   1.000
_cell.angle_alpha   90.00
_cell.angle_beta   90.00
_cell.angle_gamma   90.00
#
_symmetry.space_group_name_H-M   'P 1'
#
loop_
_entity.id
_entity.type
_entity.pdbx_description
1 polymer ?
#
loop_
_entity_poly.entity_id
_entity_poly.type
_entity_poly.pdbx_seq_one_letter_code
_entity_poly.pdbx_strand_id
1 'polypeptide(L)'
;EINFQSKIQDPKSKIQNSVDPLQLVAAVGDPMQVVVAGMAIAASRSCGVMLAGGTQMLAVYALMSAIAQVYALSWQPEAVVIGTTRWVAEDPTGATVDLALSLEKGNLTPSGRTPPLLATALSFADSRYPQLRAYEEGFVKEGMGAGAACIAAHLSQNWQQDQLLAAIESQLERLSTAFH
;
A
#
# COMPACT_ATOMS: atom_id res chain seq x y z
N GLU A 1 -22.45 22.91 -55.00
CA GLU A 1 -21.93 23.82 -53.96
C GLU A 1 -21.48 22.98 -52.77
N ILE A 2 -20.18 23.04 -52.43
CA ILE A 2 -19.60 22.29 -51.31
C ILE A 2 -19.77 23.14 -50.05
N ASN A 3 -20.57 22.65 -49.09
CA ASN A 3 -20.88 23.36 -47.86
C ASN A 3 -19.71 23.23 -46.86
N PHE A 4 -18.80 24.19 -46.84
CA PHE A 4 -17.79 24.36 -45.80
C PHE A 4 -18.44 25.02 -44.58
N GLN A 5 -18.99 24.21 -43.67
CA GLN A 5 -19.16 24.62 -42.27
C GLN A 5 -18.30 23.72 -41.38
N SER A 6 -17.01 24.00 -41.36
CA SER A 6 -16.16 23.60 -40.22
C SER A 6 -16.63 24.43 -39.02
N LYS A 7 -17.51 23.85 -38.21
CA LYS A 7 -17.75 24.33 -36.85
C LYS A 7 -16.39 24.35 -36.15
N ILE A 8 -15.90 25.55 -35.87
CA ILE A 8 -14.79 25.78 -34.95
C ILE A 8 -15.21 25.13 -33.64
N GLN A 9 -14.59 24.01 -33.31
CA GLN A 9 -14.73 23.40 -31.99
C GLN A 9 -14.17 24.39 -30.98
N ASP A 10 -15.06 24.83 -30.08
CA ASP A 10 -14.74 25.69 -28.95
C ASP A 10 -13.56 25.09 -28.16
N PRO A 11 -12.43 25.79 -27.95
CA PRO A 11 -11.26 25.23 -27.27
C PRO A 11 -11.49 24.96 -25.77
N LYS A 12 -12.70 25.20 -25.27
CA LYS A 12 -13.06 25.11 -23.85
C LYS A 12 -13.73 23.80 -23.45
N SER A 13 -13.98 22.87 -24.38
CA SER A 13 -14.59 21.57 -24.06
C SER A 13 -13.57 20.45 -23.86
N LYS A 14 -12.76 20.54 -22.78
CA LYS A 14 -12.08 19.43 -22.06
C LYS A 14 -10.98 19.98 -21.13
N ILE A 15 -11.31 20.88 -20.22
CA ILE A 15 -10.52 21.01 -18.99
C ILE A 15 -11.34 20.28 -17.93
N GLN A 16 -11.11 18.98 -17.83
CA GLN A 16 -11.50 18.24 -16.64
C GLN A 16 -10.75 18.92 -15.49
N ASN A 17 -11.47 19.43 -14.49
CA ASN A 17 -10.88 19.91 -13.24
C ASN A 17 -10.26 18.72 -12.48
N SER A 18 -9.18 18.14 -13.00
CA SER A 18 -8.40 17.16 -12.28
C SER A 18 -7.58 17.91 -11.25
N VAL A 19 -7.89 17.71 -9.97
CA VAL A 19 -7.06 18.18 -8.87
C VAL A 19 -5.66 17.57 -9.06
N ASP A 20 -4.63 18.42 -9.01
CA ASP A 20 -3.24 17.96 -9.06
C ASP A 20 -2.97 17.05 -7.84
N PRO A 21 -2.52 15.80 -8.03
CA PRO A 21 -2.29 14.88 -6.93
C PRO A 21 -1.27 15.39 -5.92
N LEU A 22 -0.30 16.23 -6.34
CA LEU A 22 0.66 16.85 -5.43
C LEU A 22 0.01 17.96 -4.59
N GLN A 23 -0.95 18.70 -5.15
CA GLN A 23 -1.74 19.67 -4.37
C GLN A 23 -2.69 18.97 -3.39
N LEU A 24 -3.28 17.84 -3.81
CA LEU A 24 -4.15 17.04 -2.95
C LEU A 24 -3.40 16.51 -1.73
N VAL A 25 -2.25 15.85 -1.92
CA VAL A 25 -1.45 15.31 -0.81
C VAL A 25 -0.90 16.43 0.08
N ALA A 26 -0.56 17.59 -0.48
CA ALA A 26 -0.14 18.75 0.31
C ALA A 26 -1.27 19.31 1.20
N ALA A 27 -2.53 19.16 0.80
CA ALA A 27 -3.68 19.66 1.54
C ALA A 27 -4.16 18.73 2.65
N VAL A 28 -4.17 17.41 2.41
CA VAL A 28 -4.82 16.43 3.31
C VAL A 28 -4.00 15.17 3.60
N GLY A 29 -2.86 15.01 2.93
CA GLY A 29 -1.98 13.85 3.11
C GLY A 29 -0.87 14.11 4.12
N ASP A 30 0.18 13.30 4.02
CA ASP A 30 1.38 13.43 4.84
C ASP A 30 2.65 13.33 3.96
N PRO A 31 3.81 13.82 4.45
CA PRO A 31 5.05 13.77 3.69
C PRO A 31 5.55 12.36 3.36
N MET A 32 5.18 11.34 4.15
CA MET A 32 5.57 9.95 3.86
C MET A 32 4.92 9.47 2.56
N GLN A 33 3.65 9.82 2.33
CA GLN A 33 2.92 9.37 1.14
C GLN A 33 3.60 9.82 -0.17
N VAL A 34 4.00 11.09 -0.27
CA VAL A 34 4.62 11.62 -1.51
C VAL A 34 6.03 11.05 -1.72
N VAL A 35 6.80 10.86 -0.63
CA VAL A 35 8.13 10.26 -0.70
C VAL A 35 8.03 8.80 -1.16
N VAL A 36 7.17 8.00 -0.55
CA VAL A 36 7.00 6.59 -0.92
C VAL A 36 6.44 6.46 -2.32
N ALA A 37 5.45 7.27 -2.72
CA ALA A 37 4.92 7.27 -4.07
C ALA A 37 6.01 7.53 -5.12
N GLY A 38 6.84 8.56 -4.92
CA GLY A 38 7.94 8.88 -5.83
C GLY A 38 8.99 7.78 -5.92
N MET A 39 9.40 7.23 -4.77
CA MET A 39 10.35 6.11 -4.71
C MET A 39 9.80 4.87 -5.40
N ALA A 40 8.54 4.51 -5.17
CA ALA A 40 7.92 3.32 -5.74
C ALA A 40 7.71 3.47 -7.26
N ILE A 41 7.31 4.65 -7.76
CA ILE A 41 7.26 4.95 -9.21
C ILE A 41 8.62 4.69 -9.85
N ALA A 42 9.69 5.22 -9.26
CA ALA A 42 11.04 5.07 -9.80
C ALA A 42 11.52 3.61 -9.73
N ALA A 43 11.40 2.96 -8.57
CA ALA A 43 11.89 1.60 -8.34
C ALA A 43 11.17 0.56 -9.19
N SER A 44 9.84 0.70 -9.37
CA SER A 44 9.02 -0.23 -10.17
C SER A 44 9.51 -0.40 -11.61
N ARG A 45 10.26 0.57 -12.15
CA ARG A 45 10.85 0.50 -13.49
C ARG A 45 11.97 -0.53 -13.59
N SER A 46 12.54 -0.95 -12.46
CA SER A 46 13.75 -1.77 -12.39
C SER A 46 13.64 -3.01 -11.52
N CYS A 47 12.73 -3.02 -10.54
CA CYS A 47 12.55 -4.15 -9.63
C CYS A 47 11.11 -4.21 -9.06
N GLY A 48 10.79 -5.34 -8.43
CA GLY A 48 9.57 -5.47 -7.64
C GLY A 48 9.58 -4.59 -6.40
N VAL A 49 8.44 -3.98 -6.09
CA VAL A 49 8.21 -3.10 -4.95
C VAL A 49 7.08 -3.66 -4.10
N MET A 50 7.34 -3.81 -2.81
CA MET A 50 6.31 -4.14 -1.81
C MET A 50 6.05 -2.91 -0.96
N LEU A 51 4.88 -2.29 -1.13
CA LEU A 51 4.40 -1.21 -0.28
C LEU A 51 4.00 -1.81 1.08
N ALA A 52 4.81 -1.54 2.09
CA ALA A 52 4.74 -2.21 3.39
C ALA A 52 3.78 -1.51 4.36
N GLY A 53 2.55 -2.01 4.46
CA GLY A 53 1.52 -1.49 5.35
C GLY A 53 0.10 -1.78 4.85
N GLY A 54 -0.88 -1.30 5.62
CA GLY A 54 -2.30 -1.50 5.35
C GLY A 54 -2.93 -0.42 4.46
N THR A 55 -4.08 0.10 4.91
CA THR A 55 -4.86 1.18 4.26
C THR A 55 -4.02 2.39 3.83
N GLN A 56 -2.99 2.75 4.60
CA GLN A 56 -2.07 3.82 4.24
C GLN A 56 -1.32 3.54 2.93
N MET A 57 -0.89 2.30 2.69
CA MET A 57 -0.19 1.92 1.45
C MET A 57 -1.15 1.80 0.26
N LEU A 58 -2.44 1.53 0.48
CA LEU A 58 -3.47 1.66 -0.55
C LEU A 58 -3.62 3.12 -1.01
N ALA A 59 -3.62 4.08 -0.07
CA ALA A 59 -3.64 5.50 -0.39
C ALA A 59 -2.39 5.92 -1.18
N VAL A 60 -1.21 5.41 -0.81
CA VAL A 60 0.03 5.63 -1.56
C VAL A 60 -0.04 5.05 -2.97
N TYR A 61 -0.60 3.85 -3.14
CA TYR A 61 -0.80 3.25 -4.46
C TYR A 61 -1.75 4.07 -5.35
N ALA A 62 -2.80 4.65 -4.76
CA ALA A 62 -3.69 5.56 -5.48
C ALA A 62 -2.96 6.86 -5.87
N LEU A 63 -2.22 7.44 -4.93
CA LEU A 63 -1.44 8.66 -5.15
C LEU A 63 -0.39 8.47 -6.25
N MET A 64 0.37 7.36 -6.21
CA MET A 64 1.40 7.09 -7.20
C MET A 64 0.79 6.91 -8.60
N SER A 65 -0.37 6.26 -8.69
CA SER A 65 -1.10 6.09 -9.95
C SER A 65 -1.55 7.43 -10.53
N ALA A 66 -2.11 8.30 -9.69
CA ALA A 66 -2.54 9.64 -10.08
C ALA A 66 -1.35 10.53 -10.51
N ILE A 67 -0.25 10.51 -9.76
CA ILE A 67 0.99 11.23 -10.12
C ILE A 67 1.50 10.74 -11.48
N ALA A 68 1.60 9.42 -11.67
CA ALA A 68 2.10 8.86 -12.92
C ALA A 68 1.22 9.26 -14.12
N GLN A 69 -0.10 9.31 -13.94
CA GLN A 69 -1.04 9.72 -14.97
C GLN A 69 -0.93 11.23 -15.28
N VAL A 70 -0.99 12.10 -14.28
CA VAL A 70 -1.00 13.56 -14.46
C VAL A 70 0.33 14.07 -15.01
N TYR A 71 1.45 13.51 -14.56
CA TYR A 71 2.80 13.93 -14.97
C TYR A 71 3.41 13.06 -16.08
N ALA A 72 2.63 12.15 -16.66
CA ALA A 72 3.05 11.22 -17.71
C ALA A 72 4.35 10.45 -17.36
N LEU A 73 4.47 9.99 -16.11
CA LEU A 73 5.63 9.24 -15.65
C LEU A 73 5.45 7.75 -15.97
N SER A 74 6.50 7.14 -16.52
CA SER A 74 6.56 5.68 -16.66
C SER A 74 6.58 5.01 -15.27
N TRP A 75 5.90 3.88 -15.11
CA TRP A 75 6.01 2.99 -13.94
C TRP A 75 5.47 1.61 -14.33
N GLN A 76 5.69 0.58 -13.50
CA GLN A 76 5.20 -0.78 -13.75
C GLN A 76 4.21 -1.19 -12.66
N PRO A 77 2.88 -1.07 -12.86
CA PRO A 77 1.88 -1.47 -11.87
C PRO A 77 2.03 -2.94 -11.44
N GLU A 78 2.37 -3.83 -12.38
CA GLU A 78 2.55 -5.26 -12.15
C GLU A 78 3.75 -5.58 -11.26
N ALA A 79 4.69 -4.64 -11.11
CA ALA A 79 5.83 -4.77 -10.22
C ALA A 79 5.53 -4.27 -8.80
N VAL A 80 4.32 -3.77 -8.52
CA VAL A 80 3.97 -3.19 -7.22
C VAL A 80 2.91 -4.04 -6.53
N VAL A 81 3.19 -4.45 -5.30
CA VAL A 81 2.24 -5.16 -4.43
C VAL A 81 2.13 -4.44 -3.08
N ILE A 82 1.04 -4.66 -2.36
CA ILE A 82 0.86 -4.18 -0.99
C ILE A 82 1.08 -5.36 -0.05
N GLY A 83 2.02 -5.23 0.88
CA GLY A 83 2.33 -6.24 1.88
C GLY A 83 1.88 -5.79 3.26
N THR A 84 0.94 -6.51 3.86
CA THR A 84 0.35 -6.19 5.17
C THR A 84 0.26 -7.42 6.08
N THR A 85 -0.38 -7.29 7.24
CA THR A 85 -0.69 -8.38 8.17
C THR A 85 -2.09 -8.93 7.97
N ARG A 86 -2.32 -10.19 8.37
CA ARG A 86 -3.68 -10.73 8.44
C ARG A 86 -4.60 -9.91 9.34
N TRP A 87 -4.09 -9.32 10.42
CA TRP A 87 -4.88 -8.49 11.33
C TRP A 87 -5.45 -7.24 10.66
N VAL A 88 -4.88 -6.75 9.57
CA VAL A 88 -5.43 -5.65 8.77
C VAL A 88 -6.33 -6.16 7.63
N ALA A 89 -5.94 -7.26 6.99
CA ALA A 89 -6.69 -7.82 5.87
C ALA A 89 -8.01 -8.47 6.30
N GLU A 90 -8.03 -9.09 7.49
CA GLU A 90 -9.18 -9.81 8.06
C GLU A 90 -10.02 -8.93 9.00
N ASP A 91 -9.63 -7.67 9.22
CA ASP A 91 -10.35 -6.75 10.10
C ASP A 91 -11.71 -6.34 9.49
N PRO A 92 -12.84 -6.79 10.07
CA PRO A 92 -14.16 -6.46 9.55
C PRO A 92 -14.50 -4.97 9.69
N THR A 93 -13.78 -4.23 10.53
CA THR A 93 -13.97 -2.79 10.73
C THR A 93 -13.08 -1.92 9.83
N GLY A 94 -12.00 -2.49 9.29
CA GLY A 94 -10.94 -1.75 8.59
C GLY A 94 -11.20 -1.50 7.11
N ALA A 95 -12.14 -2.22 6.50
CA ALA A 95 -12.54 -2.11 5.09
C ALA A 95 -11.36 -2.13 4.09
N THR A 96 -10.21 -2.71 4.46
CA THR A 96 -8.97 -2.68 3.65
C THR A 96 -9.19 -3.31 2.28
N VAL A 97 -9.84 -4.47 2.23
CA VAL A 97 -10.16 -5.19 0.99
C VAL A 97 -11.13 -4.38 0.13
N ASP A 98 -12.18 -3.80 0.74
CA ASP A 98 -13.15 -2.96 0.03
C ASP A 98 -12.49 -1.71 -0.55
N LEU A 99 -11.56 -1.10 0.18
CA LEU A 99 -10.79 0.04 -0.30
C LEU A 99 -9.93 -0.37 -1.50
N ALA A 100 -9.24 -1.52 -1.45
CA ALA A 100 -8.47 -2.02 -2.58
C ALA A 100 -9.35 -2.21 -3.82
N LEU A 101 -10.52 -2.82 -3.66
CA LEU A 101 -11.50 -3.01 -4.74
C LEU A 101 -12.09 -1.69 -5.24
N SER A 102 -12.19 -0.66 -4.40
CA SER A 102 -12.69 0.66 -4.80
C SER A 102 -11.73 1.39 -5.76
N LEU A 103 -10.42 1.14 -5.65
CA LEU A 103 -9.42 1.76 -6.52
C LEU A 103 -9.58 1.33 -7.98
N GLU A 104 -10.04 0.09 -8.20
CA GLU A 104 -10.43 -0.40 -9.52
C GLU A 104 -11.63 0.38 -10.07
N LYS A 105 -12.70 0.52 -9.28
CA LYS A 105 -13.95 1.16 -9.69
C LYS A 105 -13.81 2.66 -9.98
N GLY A 106 -12.86 3.33 -9.32
CA GLY A 106 -12.65 4.77 -9.46
C GLY A 106 -11.91 5.20 -10.73
N ASN A 107 -11.49 4.28 -11.61
CA ASN A 107 -10.54 4.54 -12.70
C ASN A 107 -9.24 5.23 -12.21
N LEU A 108 -8.88 5.03 -10.93
CA LEU A 108 -7.69 5.61 -10.32
C LEU A 108 -6.44 4.77 -10.60
N THR A 109 -6.59 3.59 -11.19
CA THR A 109 -5.50 2.71 -11.61
C THR A 109 -5.39 2.70 -13.14
N PRO A 110 -4.19 2.84 -13.74
CA PRO A 110 -4.03 2.94 -15.20
C PRO A 110 -4.56 1.74 -15.97
N SER A 111 -4.56 0.56 -15.33
CA SER A 111 -4.97 -0.72 -15.90
C SER A 111 -6.37 -1.16 -15.47
N GLY A 112 -7.09 -0.37 -14.66
CA GLY A 112 -8.41 -0.75 -14.14
C GLY A 112 -8.35 -2.06 -13.36
N ARG A 113 -7.29 -2.26 -12.56
CA ARG A 113 -7.04 -3.47 -11.79
C ARG A 113 -6.83 -3.14 -10.33
N THR A 114 -7.46 -3.92 -9.46
CA THR A 114 -7.19 -3.90 -8.02
C THR A 114 -5.71 -4.22 -7.75
N PRO A 115 -5.01 -3.42 -6.91
CA PRO A 115 -3.62 -3.72 -6.53
C PRO A 115 -3.53 -5.06 -5.79
N PRO A 116 -2.52 -5.91 -6.05
CA PRO A 116 -2.34 -7.14 -5.31
C PRO A 116 -2.08 -6.86 -3.82
N LEU A 117 -2.90 -7.44 -2.95
CA LEU A 117 -2.76 -7.36 -1.50
C LEU A 117 -2.28 -8.71 -0.96
N LEU A 118 -1.11 -8.71 -0.33
CA LEU A 118 -0.50 -9.86 0.33
C LEU A 118 -0.56 -9.64 1.84
N ALA A 119 -1.14 -10.59 2.57
CA ALA A 119 -1.18 -10.57 4.02
C ALA A 119 -0.29 -11.69 4.57
N THR A 120 0.56 -11.37 5.55
CA THR A 120 1.27 -12.42 6.30
C THR A 120 0.29 -13.26 7.12
N ALA A 121 0.49 -14.58 7.15
CA ALA A 121 -0.23 -15.51 8.01
C ALA A 121 0.30 -15.53 9.46
N LEU A 122 1.08 -14.52 9.86
CA LEU A 122 1.63 -14.39 11.20
C LEU A 122 0.52 -14.49 12.26
N SER A 123 0.76 -15.30 13.29
CA SER A 123 -0.07 -15.37 14.48
C SER A 123 0.76 -15.17 15.75
N PHE A 124 0.16 -14.53 16.74
CA PHE A 124 0.66 -14.44 18.10
C PHE A 124 -0.19 -15.23 19.09
N ALA A 125 -1.15 -16.05 18.65
CA ALA A 125 -2.01 -16.84 19.53
C ALA A 125 -1.23 -17.72 20.51
N ASP A 126 -0.14 -18.33 20.03
CA ASP A 126 0.73 -19.20 20.82
C ASP A 126 1.89 -18.45 21.50
N SER A 127 1.92 -17.12 21.43
CA SER A 127 2.98 -16.35 22.07
C SER A 127 2.93 -16.50 23.58
N ARG A 128 4.09 -16.56 24.25
CA ARG A 128 4.17 -16.52 25.71
C ARG A 128 3.93 -15.12 26.28
N TYR A 129 4.09 -14.07 25.48
CA TYR A 129 3.92 -12.68 25.92
C TYR A 129 2.48 -12.18 25.73
N PRO A 130 1.79 -11.75 26.80
CA PRO A 130 0.42 -11.21 26.70
C PRO A 130 0.29 -10.04 25.73
N GLN A 131 1.31 -9.19 25.64
CA GLN A 131 1.30 -7.99 24.77
C GLN A 131 1.31 -8.35 23.28
N LEU A 132 1.90 -9.49 22.92
CA LEU A 132 1.84 -10.01 21.55
C LEU A 132 0.49 -10.66 21.28
N ARG A 133 -0.04 -11.47 22.21
CA ARG A 133 -1.38 -12.06 22.09
C ARG A 133 -2.48 -11.01 21.89
N ALA A 134 -2.32 -9.80 22.43
CA ALA A 134 -3.25 -8.70 22.20
C ALA A 134 -3.48 -8.36 20.72
N TYR A 135 -2.54 -8.63 19.80
CA TYR A 135 -2.79 -8.44 18.36
C TYR A 135 -3.95 -9.30 17.85
N GLU A 136 -4.15 -10.48 18.45
CA GLU A 136 -5.26 -11.38 18.12
C GLU A 136 -6.62 -10.86 18.57
N GLU A 137 -6.63 -9.89 19.48
CA GLU A 137 -7.83 -9.18 19.93
C GLU A 137 -8.05 -7.89 19.12
N GLY A 138 -7.26 -7.67 18.06
CA GLY A 138 -7.36 -6.51 17.18
C GLY A 138 -6.57 -5.28 17.64
N PHE A 139 -5.66 -5.42 18.60
CA PHE A 139 -4.77 -4.32 18.98
C PHE A 139 -3.59 -4.17 18.00
N VAL A 140 -3.17 -2.94 17.74
CA VAL A 140 -2.06 -2.53 16.84
C VAL A 140 -2.24 -2.90 15.37
N LYS A 141 -2.41 -4.19 15.06
CA LYS A 141 -2.60 -4.80 13.73
C LYS A 141 -1.41 -4.68 12.79
N GLU A 142 -0.83 -3.50 12.62
CA GLU A 142 0.23 -3.22 11.64
C GLU A 142 1.12 -2.05 12.08
N GLY A 143 2.29 -1.93 11.48
CA GLY A 143 3.15 -0.76 11.62
C GLY A 143 4.59 -1.06 11.23
N MET A 144 5.35 -0.03 10.91
CA MET A 144 6.81 -0.12 10.67
C MET A 144 7.21 -1.16 9.60
N GLY A 145 6.30 -1.49 8.68
CA GLY A 145 6.52 -2.50 7.64
C GLY A 145 6.60 -3.94 8.14
N ALA A 146 6.05 -4.24 9.34
CA ALA A 146 6.14 -5.56 9.95
C ALA A 146 5.54 -6.67 9.08
N GLY A 147 4.36 -6.43 8.48
CA GLY A 147 3.73 -7.40 7.59
C GLY A 147 4.61 -7.78 6.40
N ALA A 148 5.11 -6.77 5.69
CA ALA A 148 6.02 -6.96 4.55
C ALA A 148 7.36 -7.61 4.95
N ALA A 149 7.92 -7.29 6.11
CA ALA A 149 9.14 -7.93 6.60
C ALA A 149 8.93 -9.44 6.82
N CYS A 150 7.78 -9.83 7.37
CA CYS A 150 7.42 -11.24 7.55
C CYS A 150 7.20 -11.95 6.19
N ILE A 151 6.50 -11.29 5.26
CA ILE A 151 6.33 -11.81 3.90
C ILE A 151 7.69 -11.99 3.22
N ALA A 152 8.59 -11.02 3.33
CA ALA A 152 9.94 -11.10 2.76
C ALA A 152 10.75 -12.23 3.38
N ALA A 153 10.70 -12.42 4.70
CA ALA A 153 11.36 -13.54 5.37
C ALA A 153 10.81 -14.90 4.88
N HIS A 154 9.50 -15.00 4.70
CA HIS A 154 8.88 -16.20 4.14
C HIS A 154 9.33 -16.45 2.69
N LEU A 155 9.27 -15.45 1.81
CA LEU A 155 9.61 -15.61 0.40
C LEU A 155 11.11 -15.84 0.15
N SER A 156 11.98 -15.22 0.95
CA SER A 156 13.43 -15.28 0.73
C SER A 156 14.14 -16.40 1.50
N GLN A 157 13.61 -16.78 2.66
CA GLN A 157 14.25 -17.74 3.57
C GLN A 157 13.34 -18.91 3.96
N ASN A 158 12.12 -18.98 3.40
CA ASN A 158 11.11 -19.97 3.75
C ASN A 158 10.81 -20.02 5.26
N TRP A 159 10.88 -18.87 5.93
CA TRP A 159 10.56 -18.79 7.36
C TRP A 159 9.10 -19.19 7.59
N GLN A 160 8.93 -20.08 8.55
CA GLN A 160 7.62 -20.54 9.01
C GLN A 160 7.16 -19.76 10.24
N GLN A 161 5.90 -19.96 10.60
CA GLN A 161 5.21 -19.29 11.70
C GLN A 161 5.96 -19.41 13.04
N ASP A 162 6.46 -20.60 13.36
CA ASP A 162 7.23 -20.88 14.58
C ASP A 162 8.56 -20.11 14.62
N GLN A 163 9.27 -20.04 13.50
CA GLN A 163 10.52 -19.31 13.37
C GLN A 163 10.31 -17.79 13.51
N LEU A 164 9.27 -17.26 12.87
CA LEU A 164 8.89 -15.84 12.99
C LEU A 164 8.55 -15.49 14.44
N LEU A 165 7.68 -16.29 15.07
CA LEU A 165 7.28 -16.08 16.46
C LEU A 165 8.50 -16.13 17.39
N ALA A 166 9.33 -17.17 17.29
CA ALA A 166 10.51 -17.31 18.13
C ALA A 166 11.50 -16.13 17.96
N ALA A 167 11.69 -15.64 16.74
CA ALA A 167 12.55 -14.49 16.47
C ALA A 167 11.99 -13.20 17.09
N ILE A 168 10.68 -12.96 16.96
CA ILE A 168 10.01 -11.79 17.54
C ILE A 168 10.08 -11.83 19.07
N GLU A 169 9.79 -12.97 19.67
CA GLU A 169 9.86 -13.18 21.12
C GLU A 169 11.29 -12.99 21.66
N SER A 170 12.29 -13.46 20.93
CA SER A 170 13.71 -13.26 21.27
C SER A 170 14.09 -11.77 21.26
N GLN A 171 13.59 -10.98 20.30
CA GLN A 171 13.81 -9.54 20.29
C GLN A 171 13.13 -8.84 21.46
N LEU A 172 11.92 -9.26 21.82
CA LEU A 172 11.19 -8.69 22.95
C LEU A 172 11.92 -8.96 24.27
N GLU A 173 12.41 -10.19 24.48
CA GLU A 173 13.19 -10.56 25.67
C GLU A 173 14.50 -9.75 25.77
N ARG A 174 15.20 -9.58 24.64
CA ARG A 174 16.42 -8.79 24.57
C ARG A 174 16.16 -7.32 24.93
N LEU A 175 15.04 -6.76 24.49
CA LEU A 175 14.68 -5.38 24.83
C LEU A 175 14.27 -5.27 26.30
N SER A 176 13.49 -6.21 26.85
CA SER A 176 13.11 -6.16 28.27
C SER A 176 14.30 -6.27 29.21
N THR A 177 15.34 -7.02 28.83
CA THR A 177 16.57 -7.16 29.64
C THR A 177 17.52 -5.98 29.48
N ALA A 178 17.49 -5.26 28.37
CA ALA A 178 18.35 -4.09 28.14
C ALA A 178 17.89 -2.81 28.87
N PHE A 179 16.65 -2.77 29.35
CA PHE A 179 16.07 -1.64 30.10
C PHE A 179 15.97 -1.90 31.61
N HIS A 180 16.65 -2.94 32.11
CA HIS A 180 16.87 -3.25 33.52
C HIS A 180 18.36 -3.22 33.85
#